data_AF-A0A261C7D6-F1
#
_entry.id   AF-A0A261C7D6-F1
#
_cell.length_a   1.000
_cell.length_b   1.000
_cell.length_c   1.000
_cell.angle_alpha   90.00
_cell.angle_beta   90.00
_cell.angle_gamma   90.00
#
_symmetry.space_group_name_H-M   'P 1'
#
loop_
_entity.id
_entity.type
_entity.pdbx_description
1 polymer ?
#
loop_
_entity_poly.entity_id
_entity_poly.type
_entity_poly.pdbx_seq_one_letter_code
_entity_poly.pdbx_strand_id
1 'polypeptide(L)'
;MLRALILLTIPTVILALGRTQSVGVRGQLICEDKPASGVKVKIYDEDKLSPDELMASGKTDSSGKFDLKGSADEFTSIEPKINIYHDCDDGIKPCQRKITVYIPSQYIASGSEPKKIFDFGTLQLAGKFSGETRDCLN
;
A
#
# COMPACT_ATOMS: atom_id res chain seq x y z
N MET A 1 -33.21 -45.97 37.39
CA MET A 1 -33.53 -45.45 36.04
C MET A 1 -32.64 -44.24 35.79
N LEU A 2 -31.50 -44.42 35.12
CA LEU A 2 -30.50 -43.37 34.93
C LEU A 2 -30.71 -42.76 33.53
N ARG A 3 -31.28 -41.56 33.46
CA ARG A 3 -31.41 -40.81 32.21
C ARG A 3 -30.08 -40.11 31.93
N ALA A 4 -29.28 -40.67 31.03
CA ALA A 4 -28.07 -40.02 30.54
C ALA A 4 -28.47 -38.84 29.64
N LEU A 5 -28.25 -37.60 30.11
CA LEU A 5 -28.33 -36.41 29.28
C LEU A 5 -27.03 -36.31 28.48
N ILE A 6 -27.09 -36.58 27.17
CA ILE A 6 -25.96 -36.34 26.27
C ILE A 6 -25.93 -34.83 25.99
N LEU A 7 -24.99 -34.12 26.63
CA LEU A 7 -24.71 -32.72 26.30
C LEU A 7 -23.94 -32.70 24.98
N LEU A 8 -24.62 -32.33 23.89
CA LEU A 8 -23.98 -32.11 22.60
C LEU A 8 -23.17 -30.81 22.68
N THR A 9 -21.87 -30.89 22.97
CA THR A 9 -20.99 -29.72 22.93
C THR A 9 -20.76 -29.33 21.48
N ILE A 10 -21.45 -28.29 21.01
CA ILE A 10 -21.17 -27.68 19.70
C ILE A 10 -19.77 -27.09 19.79
N PRO A 11 -18.80 -27.51 18.95
CA PRO A 11 -17.52 -26.83 18.90
C PRO A 11 -17.78 -25.42 18.38
N THR A 12 -17.65 -24.42 19.25
CA THR A 12 -17.64 -23.01 18.85
C THR A 12 -16.44 -22.81 17.94
N VAL A 13 -16.68 -22.86 16.63
CA VAL A 13 -15.72 -22.39 15.64
C VAL A 13 -15.61 -20.89 15.85
N ILE A 14 -14.56 -20.46 16.56
CA ILE A 14 -14.20 -19.05 16.64
C ILE A 14 -13.73 -18.70 15.22
N LEU A 15 -14.63 -18.15 14.42
CA LEU A 15 -14.23 -17.42 13.22
C LEU A 15 -13.37 -16.26 13.72
N ALA A 16 -12.06 -16.33 13.45
CA ALA A 16 -11.24 -15.14 13.58
C ALA A 16 -11.92 -14.05 12.75
N LEU A 17 -12.19 -12.89 13.33
CA LEU A 17 -12.60 -11.73 12.57
C LEU A 17 -11.30 -10.99 12.25
N GLY A 18 -11.05 -10.76 10.96
CA GLY A 18 -9.98 -9.87 10.53
C GLY A 18 -10.12 -8.50 11.20
N ARG A 19 -9.03 -7.75 11.27
CA ARG A 19 -9.00 -6.40 11.85
C ARG A 19 -8.65 -5.39 10.77
N THR A 20 -9.36 -4.27 10.78
CA THR A 20 -9.00 -3.11 9.96
C THR A 20 -7.67 -2.54 10.43
N GLN A 21 -6.77 -2.34 9.48
CA GLN A 21 -5.47 -1.68 9.68
C GLN A 21 -5.28 -0.60 8.63
N SER A 22 -4.50 0.42 8.96
CA SER A 22 -4.30 1.58 8.08
C SER A 22 -2.88 2.10 8.11
N VAL A 23 -2.49 2.73 7.01
CA VAL A 23 -1.26 3.50 6.86
C VAL A 23 -1.53 4.82 6.14
N GLY A 24 -0.72 5.82 6.47
CA GLY A 24 -0.68 7.09 5.76
C GLY A 24 0.74 7.37 5.29
N VAL A 25 0.87 7.94 4.10
CA VAL A 25 2.15 8.26 3.48
C VAL A 25 2.03 9.57 2.73
N ARG A 26 3.06 10.41 2.85
CA ARG A 26 3.19 11.64 2.06
C ARG A 26 4.59 11.77 1.53
N GLY A 27 4.76 12.54 0.47
CA GLY A 27 6.06 12.85 -0.09
C GLY A 27 5.99 13.79 -1.27
N GLN A 28 7.14 14.00 -1.90
CA GLN A 28 7.29 14.81 -3.10
C GLN A 28 8.08 14.04 -4.16
N LEU A 29 7.62 14.08 -5.39
CA LEU A 29 8.32 13.51 -6.53
C LEU A 29 8.82 14.63 -7.43
N ILE A 30 10.08 14.53 -7.83
CA ILE A 30 10.72 15.44 -8.78
C ILE A 30 11.29 14.64 -9.95
N CYS A 31 11.34 15.27 -11.12
CA CYS A 31 11.96 14.76 -12.32
C CYS A 31 12.95 15.81 -12.80
N GLU A 32 14.24 15.50 -12.69
CA GLU A 32 15.33 16.47 -12.84
C GLU A 32 15.09 17.69 -11.94
N ASP A 33 15.04 18.90 -12.50
CA ASP A 33 14.91 20.16 -11.77
C ASP A 33 13.45 20.60 -11.56
N LYS A 34 12.47 19.73 -11.86
CA LYS A 34 11.04 20.10 -11.85
C LYS A 34 10.21 19.18 -10.96
N PRO A 35 9.14 19.70 -10.35
CA PRO A 35 8.12 18.86 -9.73
C PRO A 35 7.52 17.87 -10.73
N ALA A 36 7.43 16.60 -10.35
CA ALA A 36 6.80 15.58 -11.17
C ALA A 36 5.30 15.56 -10.86
N SER A 37 4.53 16.40 -11.56
CA SER A 37 3.07 16.52 -11.41
C SER A 37 2.32 15.39 -12.11
N GLY A 38 1.20 14.95 -11.52
CA GLY A 38 0.31 13.96 -12.11
C GLY A 38 0.83 12.51 -12.09
N VAL A 39 1.93 12.25 -11.40
CA VAL A 39 2.51 10.91 -11.21
C VAL A 39 1.57 10.08 -10.35
N LYS A 40 1.23 8.87 -10.81
CA LYS A 40 0.31 7.98 -10.09
C LYS A 40 1.05 7.31 -8.94
N VAL A 41 0.46 7.34 -7.75
CA VAL A 41 0.95 6.68 -6.55
C VAL A 41 -0.17 5.83 -5.98
N LYS A 42 0.13 4.58 -5.64
CA LYS A 42 -0.84 3.65 -5.03
C LYS A 42 -0.27 3.03 -3.77
N ILE A 43 -1.10 2.89 -2.75
CA ILE A 43 -0.80 2.10 -1.56
C ILE A 43 -1.38 0.71 -1.76
N TYR A 44 -0.54 -0.30 -1.55
CA TYR A 44 -0.93 -1.70 -1.59
C TYR A 44 -0.61 -2.38 -0.27
N ASP A 45 -1.41 -3.38 0.09
CA ASP A 45 -0.99 -4.44 0.99
C ASP A 45 -0.31 -5.54 0.18
N GLU A 46 0.91 -5.95 0.55
CA GLU A 46 1.62 -7.02 -0.13
C GLU A 46 1.16 -8.39 0.37
N ASP A 47 0.67 -9.21 -0.56
CA ASP A 47 0.22 -10.56 -0.26
C ASP A 47 1.19 -11.61 -0.84
N LYS A 48 1.44 -12.66 -0.07
CA LYS A 48 2.34 -13.76 -0.51
C LYS A 48 1.64 -14.80 -1.37
N LEU A 49 0.32 -14.97 -1.19
CA LEU A 49 -0.47 -16.05 -1.80
C LEU A 49 -1.59 -15.53 -2.71
N SER A 50 -1.81 -14.22 -2.73
CA SER A 50 -2.78 -13.50 -3.55
C SER A 50 -2.12 -12.32 -4.26
N PRO A 51 -2.75 -11.75 -5.30
CA PRO A 51 -2.38 -10.44 -5.79
C PRO A 51 -2.51 -9.39 -4.69
N ASP A 52 -1.58 -8.43 -4.66
CA ASP A 52 -1.61 -7.31 -3.73
C ASP A 52 -2.98 -6.60 -3.68
N GLU A 53 -3.48 -6.31 -2.48
CA GLU A 53 -4.72 -5.56 -2.30
C GLU A 53 -4.47 -4.06 -2.46
N LEU A 54 -5.26 -3.39 -3.31
CA LEU A 54 -5.20 -1.94 -3.47
C LEU A 54 -5.90 -1.24 -2.31
N MET A 55 -5.14 -0.55 -1.46
CA MET A 55 -5.67 0.19 -0.32
C MET A 55 -6.05 1.64 -0.66
N ALA A 56 -5.24 2.30 -1.50
CA ALA A 56 -5.48 3.68 -1.91
C ALA A 56 -4.77 4.03 -3.23
N SER A 57 -5.28 5.03 -3.94
CA SER A 57 -4.70 5.53 -5.19
C SER A 57 -4.85 7.04 -5.27
N GLY A 58 -3.82 7.72 -5.76
CA GLY A 58 -3.89 9.14 -6.09
C GLY A 58 -2.79 9.57 -7.04
N LYS A 59 -2.68 10.89 -7.21
CA LYS A 59 -1.68 11.50 -8.08
C LYS A 59 -0.99 12.64 -7.37
N THR A 60 0.26 12.89 -7.73
CA THR A 60 0.97 14.09 -7.28
C THR A 60 0.30 15.36 -7.81
N ASP A 61 0.29 16.39 -6.98
CA ASP A 61 -0.19 17.72 -7.34
C ASP A 61 0.80 18.49 -8.24
N SER A 62 0.48 19.74 -8.56
CA SER A 62 1.34 20.62 -9.39
C SER A 62 2.71 20.91 -8.77
N SER A 63 2.86 20.75 -7.45
CA SER A 63 4.13 20.85 -6.74
C SER A 63 4.83 19.49 -6.57
N GLY A 64 4.32 18.43 -7.22
CA GLY A 64 4.85 17.08 -7.15
C GLY A 64 4.54 16.37 -5.83
N LYS A 65 3.70 16.94 -4.96
CA LYS A 65 3.40 16.40 -3.64
C LYS A 65 2.22 15.44 -3.67
N PHE A 66 2.25 14.44 -2.80
CA PHE A 66 1.12 13.54 -2.55
C PHE A 66 0.96 13.30 -1.05
N ASP A 67 -0.27 13.02 -0.62
CA ASP A 67 -0.63 12.60 0.73
C ASP A 67 -1.77 11.58 0.57
N LEU A 68 -1.50 10.32 0.92
CA LEU A 68 -2.43 9.21 0.74
C LEU A 68 -2.60 8.45 2.05
N LYS A 69 -3.81 7.97 2.27
CA LYS A 69 -4.18 7.10 3.39
C LYS A 69 -4.97 5.93 2.82
N GLY A 70 -4.68 4.74 3.31
CA GLY A 70 -5.36 3.53 2.91
C GLY A 70 -5.55 2.60 4.10
N SER A 71 -6.53 1.71 3.98
CA SER A 71 -6.80 0.66 4.96
C SER A 71 -7.18 -0.66 4.27
N ALA A 72 -6.94 -1.76 4.96
CA ALA A 72 -7.35 -3.11 4.57
C ALA A 72 -7.85 -3.88 5.81
N ASP A 73 -8.72 -4.86 5.58
CA ASP A 73 -9.24 -5.76 6.60
C ASP A 73 -8.48 -7.08 6.57
N GLU A 74 -7.54 -7.24 7.51
CA GLU A 74 -6.59 -8.34 7.47
C GLU A 74 -6.62 -9.20 8.72
N PHE A 75 -6.42 -10.51 8.55
CA PHE A 75 -6.25 -11.43 9.69
C PHE A 75 -4.89 -11.24 10.37
N THR A 76 -3.88 -10.91 9.57
CA THR A 76 -2.50 -10.69 10.03
C THR A 76 -2.15 -9.20 9.98
N SER A 77 -0.87 -8.85 10.14
CA SER A 77 -0.47 -7.45 9.92
C SER A 77 -0.35 -7.21 8.43
N ILE A 78 -0.89 -6.08 7.96
CA ILE A 78 -0.61 -5.61 6.59
C ILE A 78 0.91 -5.46 6.38
N GLU A 79 1.37 -5.68 5.15
CA GLU A 79 2.72 -5.49 4.61
C GLU A 79 2.72 -4.32 3.60
N PRO A 80 2.52 -3.06 4.06
CA PRO A 80 2.18 -1.93 3.21
C PRO A 80 3.36 -1.45 2.35
N LYS A 81 3.08 -1.17 1.08
CA LYS A 81 4.02 -0.56 0.13
C LYS A 81 3.35 0.51 -0.72
N ILE A 82 4.13 1.46 -1.22
CA ILE A 82 3.71 2.34 -2.31
C ILE A 82 4.32 1.89 -3.63
N ASN A 83 3.52 1.96 -4.69
CA ASN A 83 3.99 1.86 -6.06
C ASN A 83 3.86 3.23 -6.74
N ILE A 84 4.96 3.73 -7.28
CA ILE A 84 5.06 5.00 -8.00
C ILE A 84 5.22 4.69 -9.49
N TYR A 85 4.29 5.19 -10.31
CA TYR A 85 4.23 4.92 -11.75
C TYR A 85 4.52 6.19 -12.54
N HIS A 86 5.64 6.21 -13.27
CA HIS A 86 6.12 7.43 -13.92
C HIS A 86 6.81 7.17 -15.26
N ASP A 87 6.97 8.25 -16.04
CA ASP A 87 7.66 8.24 -17.34
C ASP A 87 8.85 9.23 -17.38
N CYS A 88 9.30 9.70 -16.20
CA CYS A 88 10.51 10.53 -16.08
C CYS A 88 11.71 9.83 -16.75
N ASP A 89 12.37 10.54 -17.66
CA ASP A 89 13.50 10.06 -18.50
C ASP A 89 13.25 8.73 -19.19
N ASP A 90 12.01 8.45 -19.55
CA ASP A 90 11.65 7.13 -20.06
C ASP A 90 11.59 7.04 -21.59
N GLY A 91 11.44 8.18 -22.28
CA GLY A 91 11.27 8.24 -23.73
C GLY A 91 9.92 7.69 -24.19
N ILE A 92 9.84 7.19 -25.42
CA ILE A 92 8.64 6.54 -25.96
C ILE A 92 8.74 5.04 -25.74
N LYS A 93 8.43 4.57 -24.53
CA LYS A 93 8.40 3.14 -24.20
C LYS A 93 7.00 2.74 -23.71
N PRO A 94 6.54 1.53 -24.04
CA PRO A 94 5.22 1.08 -23.61
C PRO A 94 5.21 0.79 -22.12
N CYS A 95 4.16 1.20 -21.41
CA CYS A 95 3.99 1.02 -19.96
C CYS A 95 4.90 1.94 -19.13
N GLN A 96 4.54 2.14 -17.86
CA GLN A 96 5.24 3.09 -17.00
C GLN A 96 6.33 2.41 -16.18
N ARG A 97 7.39 3.14 -15.87
CA ARG A 97 8.38 2.75 -14.86
C ARG A 97 7.68 2.66 -13.50
N LYS A 98 7.96 1.59 -12.75
CA LYS A 98 7.36 1.31 -11.43
C LYS A 98 8.43 1.17 -10.37
N ILE A 99 8.41 2.07 -9.40
CA ILE A 99 9.25 2.01 -8.19
C ILE A 99 8.37 1.56 -7.02
N THR A 100 8.84 0.61 -6.24
CA THR A 100 8.18 0.12 -5.03
C THR A 100 8.94 0.56 -3.79
N VAL A 101 8.23 1.12 -2.80
CA VAL A 101 8.80 1.52 -1.51
C VAL A 101 7.95 0.95 -0.39
N TYR A 102 8.56 0.15 0.49
CA TYR A 102 7.88 -0.42 1.64
C TYR A 102 7.73 0.59 2.77
N ILE A 103 6.53 0.67 3.36
CA ILE A 103 6.25 1.51 4.52
C ILE A 103 6.60 0.71 5.79
N PRO A 104 7.45 1.24 6.69
CA PRO A 104 7.82 0.51 7.90
C PRO A 104 6.62 0.21 8.80
N SER A 105 6.57 -0.99 9.38
CA SER A 105 5.43 -1.48 10.18
C SER A 105 5.06 -0.60 11.38
N GLN A 106 6.00 0.19 11.91
CA GLN A 106 5.76 1.17 12.99
C GLN A 106 4.78 2.30 12.61
N TYR A 107 4.45 2.45 11.32
CA TYR A 107 3.45 3.39 10.82
C TYR A 107 2.05 2.78 10.68
N ILE A 108 1.91 1.46 10.84
CA ILE A 108 0.63 0.76 10.81
C ILE A 108 -0.17 1.11 12.06
N ALA A 109 -1.43 1.47 11.88
CA ALA A 109 -2.39 1.68 12.94
C ALA A 109 -3.54 0.69 12.84
N SER A 110 -4.14 0.36 14.00
CA SER A 110 -5.43 -0.34 14.03
C SER A 110 -6.57 0.65 13.79
N GLY A 111 -7.56 0.22 13.00
CA GLY A 111 -8.68 1.04 12.52
C GLY A 111 -8.43 1.57 11.10
N SER A 112 -9.45 2.19 10.52
CA SER A 112 -9.45 2.71 9.15
C SER A 112 -8.60 3.98 8.95
N GLU A 113 -8.23 4.66 10.03
CA GLU A 113 -7.49 5.93 9.97
C GLU A 113 -6.07 5.80 10.56
N PRO A 114 -5.03 6.21 9.81
CA PRO A 114 -3.66 6.13 10.29
C PRO A 114 -3.40 7.14 11.40
N LYS A 115 -2.61 6.72 12.41
CA LYS A 115 -2.22 7.57 13.55
C LYS A 115 -0.94 8.36 13.29
N LYS A 116 -0.13 7.93 12.33
CA LYS A 116 1.13 8.56 11.93
C LYS A 116 1.19 8.55 10.42
N ILE A 117 1.83 9.58 9.86
CA ILE A 117 2.11 9.66 8.43
C ILE A 117 3.59 9.32 8.22
N PHE A 118 3.85 8.35 7.36
CA PHE A 118 5.19 8.08 6.86
C PHE A 118 5.59 9.19 5.88
N ASP A 119 6.49 10.07 6.32
CA ASP A 119 7.06 11.10 5.45
C ASP A 119 8.19 10.47 4.62
N PHE A 120 7.87 10.20 3.37
CA PHE A 120 8.78 9.61 2.39
C PHE A 120 9.86 10.61 1.91
N GLY A 121 9.69 11.91 2.21
CA GLY A 121 10.59 12.96 1.74
C GLY A 121 10.46 13.20 0.23
N THR A 122 11.57 13.52 -0.42
CA THR A 122 11.63 13.83 -1.85
C THR A 122 12.37 12.74 -2.63
N LEU A 123 11.79 12.24 -3.72
CA LEU A 123 12.42 11.28 -4.62
C LEU A 123 12.67 11.86 -6.00
N GLN A 124 13.91 11.73 -6.47
CA GLN A 124 14.34 12.06 -7.83
C GLN A 124 14.08 10.89 -8.78
N LEU A 125 13.09 11.03 -9.66
CA LEU A 125 12.63 9.98 -10.58
C LEU A 125 13.53 9.76 -11.81
N ALA A 126 14.46 10.69 -12.08
CA ALA A 126 15.46 10.54 -13.14
C ALA A 126 16.44 9.38 -12.86
N GLY A 127 16.63 9.01 -11.59
CA GLY A 127 17.50 7.90 -11.19
C GLY A 127 17.00 6.54 -11.68
N LYS A 128 17.90 5.56 -11.80
CA LYS A 128 17.56 4.15 -12.00
C LYS A 128 17.64 3.43 -10.66
N PHE A 129 16.56 2.79 -10.25
CA PHE A 129 16.47 2.15 -8.94
C PHE A 129 16.61 0.63 -9.06
N SER A 130 17.31 0.02 -8.11
CA SER A 130 17.37 -1.44 -8.01
C SER A 130 15.97 -1.99 -7.73
N GLY A 131 15.57 -3.05 -8.44
CA GLY A 131 14.23 -3.65 -8.31
C GLY A 131 13.11 -2.86 -8.99
N GLU A 132 13.42 -1.77 -9.70
CA GLU A 132 12.47 -1.06 -10.52
C GLU A 132 11.94 -1.95 -11.66
N THR A 133 10.63 -1.90 -11.91
CA THR A 133 9.95 -2.72 -12.92
C THR A 133 9.15 -1.84 -13.89
N ARG A 134 8.38 -2.47 -14.79
CA ARG A 134 7.44 -1.78 -15.69
C ARG A 134 6.04 -2.35 -15.51
N ASP A 135 5.03 -1.49 -15.57
CA ASP A 135 3.64 -1.88 -15.36
C ASP A 135 2.70 -1.25 -16.39
N CYS A 136 1.97 -2.10 -17.10
CA CYS A 136 1.07 -1.76 -18.20
C CYS A 136 -0.40 -1.68 -17.79
N LEU A 137 -0.73 -2.13 -16.58
CA LEU A 137 -2.11 -2.35 -16.13
C LEU A 137 -2.43 -1.54 -14.86
N ASN A 138 -1.68 -0.46 -14.63
CA ASN A 138 -1.76 0.37 -13.44
C ASN A 138 -2.88 1.41 -13.48
#